data_AF-A0AAP0QCU1-F1
#
_entry.id   AF-A0AAP0QCU1-F1
#
_cell.length_a   1.000
_cell.length_b   1.000
_cell.length_c   1.000
_cell.angle_alpha   90.00
_cell.angle_beta   90.00
_cell.angle_gamma   90.00
#
_symmetry.space_group_name_H-M   'P 1'
#
loop_
_entity.id
_entity.type
_entity.pdbx_description
1 polymer ?
#
loop_
_entity_poly.entity_id
_entity_poly.type
_entity_poly.pdbx_seq_one_letter_code
_entity_poly.pdbx_strand_id
1 'polypeptide(L)' 'MFLAKKGQQMKKINLKWNDVKVPMQIGNVECGYYVMRFMKEIIAYQSILRAKVR' A
#
# COMPACT_ATOMS: atom_id res chain seq x y z
N MET A 1 -4.29 -16.99 -23.53
CA MET A 1 -5.62 -16.69 -22.94
C MET A 1 -5.60 -17.14 -21.49
N PHE A 2 -5.61 -16.21 -20.53
CA PHE A 2 -5.69 -16.57 -19.11
C PHE A 2 -7.16 -16.80 -18.75
N LEU A 3 -7.53 -18.06 -18.47
CA LEU A 3 -8.87 -18.40 -18.01
C LEU A 3 -8.98 -17.99 -16.53
N ALA A 4 -9.77 -16.95 -16.25
CA ALA A 4 -10.11 -16.58 -14.90
C ALA A 4 -10.87 -17.75 -14.24
N LYS A 5 -10.32 -18.32 -13.17
CA LYS A 5 -11.00 -19.35 -12.37
C LYS A 5 -12.20 -18.72 -11.66
N LYS A 6 -13.36 -18.75 -12.31
CA LYS A 6 -14.65 -18.37 -11.73
C LYS A 6 -15.01 -19.42 -10.66
N GLY A 7 -14.93 -19.07 -9.38
CA GLY A 7 -15.42 -19.92 -8.29
C GLY A 7 -14.41 -20.33 -7.21
N GLN A 8 -13.18 -19.79 -7.18
CA GLN A 8 -12.41 -19.85 -5.94
C GLN A 8 -13.06 -18.88 -4.93
N GLN A 9 -13.86 -19.42 -4.01
CA GLN A 9 -14.24 -18.70 -2.79
C GLN A 9 -12.94 -18.38 -2.04
N MET A 10 -12.39 -17.21 -2.32
CA MET A 10 -11.33 -16.62 -1.50
C MET A 10 -11.86 -16.62 -0.07
N LYS A 11 -11.20 -17.36 0.83
CA LYS A 11 -11.48 -17.26 2.27
C LYS A 11 -11.53 -15.76 2.58
N LYS A 12 -12.59 -15.28 3.24
CA LYS A 12 -12.66 -13.89 3.70
C LYS A 12 -11.51 -13.68 4.68
N ILE A 13 -10.35 -13.26 4.18
CA ILE A 13 -9.23 -12.87 5.01
C ILE A 13 -9.70 -11.61 5.71
N ASN A 14 -9.75 -11.64 7.04
CA ASN A 14 -10.07 -10.47 7.82
C ASN A 14 -8.87 -9.53 7.79
N LEU A 15 -8.78 -8.72 6.74
CA LEU A 15 -7.70 -7.78 6.50
C LEU A 15 -7.83 -6.62 7.48
N LYS A 16 -6.80 -6.43 8.29
CA LYS A 16 -6.68 -5.24 9.14
C LYS A 16 -5.98 -4.14 8.34
N TRP A 17 -6.77 -3.20 7.84
CA TRP A 17 -6.26 -1.97 7.25
C TRP A 17 -5.62 -1.10 8.34
N ASN A 18 -4.44 -0.55 8.06
CA ASN A 18 -3.78 0.42 8.93
C ASN A 18 -3.40 1.64 8.09
N ASP A 19 -3.73 2.82 8.59
CA ASP A 19 -3.24 4.06 8.01
C ASP A 19 -1.78 4.27 8.41
N VAL A 20 -0.96 4.65 7.43
CA VAL A 20 0.48 4.89 7.61
C VAL A 20 0.75 6.38 7.41
N LYS A 21 1.53 6.98 8.32
CA LYS A 21 1.96 8.37 8.16
C LYS A 21 3.07 8.46 7.12
N VAL A 22 2.86 9.30 6.10
CA VAL A 22 3.84 9.60 5.05
C VAL A 22 3.90 11.10 4.81
N PRO A 23 5.01 11.63 4.28
CA PRO A 23 5.08 13.03 3.86
C PRO A 23 3.99 13.33 2.83
N MET A 24 3.25 14.42 3.05
CA MET A 24 2.28 14.91 2.08
C MET A 24 3.02 15.53 0.90
N GLN A 25 2.52 15.28 -0.31
CA GLN A 25 3.04 15.96 -1.50
C GLN A 25 2.82 17.47 -1.40
N ILE A 26 3.76 18.24 -1.96
CA ILE A 26 3.73 19.70 -1.87
C ILE A 26 2.77 20.27 -2.91
N GLY A 27 2.89 19.83 -4.17
CA GLY A 27 2.05 20.27 -5.27
C GLY A 27 0.91 19.28 -5.60
N ASN A 28 0.24 19.53 -6.73
CA ASN A 28 -0.92 18.75 -7.16
C ASN A 28 -0.59 17.68 -8.21
N VAL A 29 0.65 17.61 -8.70
CA VAL A 29 1.04 16.75 -9.85
C VAL A 29 2.03 15.64 -9.49
N GLU A 30 2.56 15.64 -8.28
CA GLU A 30 3.68 14.76 -7.89
C GLU A 30 3.21 13.43 -7.27
N CYS A 31 1.90 13.18 -7.21
CA CYS A 31 1.34 12.02 -6.53
C CYS A 31 1.96 10.69 -6.99
N GLY A 32 2.18 10.52 -8.30
CA GLY A 32 2.81 9.33 -8.87
C GLY A 32 4.25 9.13 -8.38
N TYR A 33 5.03 10.21 -8.24
CA TYR A 33 6.38 10.16 -7.70
C TYR A 33 6.38 9.71 -6.23
N TYR A 34 5.49 10.28 -5.41
CA TYR A 34 5.37 9.92 -3.99
C TYR A 34 4.96 8.45 -3.81
N VAL A 35 4.06 7.93 -4.65
CA VAL A 35 3.67 6.51 -4.64
C VAL A 35 4.87 5.60 -4.94
N MET A 36 5.62 5.88 -6.00
CA MET A 36 6.79 5.06 -6.38
C MET A 36 7.90 5.13 -5.32
N ARG A 37 8.17 6.32 -4.79
CA ARG A 37 9.12 6.52 -3.70
C ARG A 37 8.71 5.71 -2.46
N PHE A 38 7.44 5.79 -2.07
CA PHE A 38 6.94 5.07 -0.90
C PHE A 38 6.99 3.55 -1.07
N MET A 39 6.66 3.03 -2.25
CA MET A 39 6.82 1.60 -2.57
C MET A 39 8.27 1.14 -2.38
N LYS A 40 9.24 1.91 -2.88
CA LYS A 40 10.67 1.63 -2.70
C LYS A 40 11.09 1.69 -1.23
N GLU A 41 10.63 2.70 -0.50
CA GLU A 41 10.92 2.88 0.92
C GLU A 41 10.33 1.77 1.79
N ILE A 42 9.12 1.26 1.51
CA ILE A 42 8.53 0.12 2.24
C ILE A 42 9.40 -1.13 2.12
N ILE A 43 9.95 -1.39 0.93
CA ILE A 43 10.81 -2.56 0.67
C ILE A 43 12.13 -2.39 1.44
N ALA A 44 12.70 -1.19 1.45
CA ALA A 44 13.95 -0.91 2.15
C ALA A 44 13.79 -0.85 3.68
N TYR A 45 12.66 -0.31 4.16
CA TYR A 45 12.42 0.04 5.55
C TYR A 45 11.02 -0.41 5.99
N GLN A 46 10.90 -1.68 6.36
CA GLN A 46 9.63 -2.25 6.82
C GLN A 46 9.09 -1.61 8.12
N SER A 47 9.92 -0.84 8.83
CA SER A 47 9.53 -0.03 10.00
C SER A 47 8.46 1.01 9.67
N ILE A 48 8.41 1.49 8.43
CA ILE A 48 7.41 2.44 7.93
C ILE A 48 5.99 1.90 8.13
N LEU A 49 5.77 0.60 7.89
CA LEU A 49 4.45 -0.03 8.06
C LEU A 49 4.03 -0.20 9.53
N ARG A 50 4.95 0.00 10.48
CA ARG A 50 4.71 -0.14 11.92
C ARG A 50 4.47 1.21 12.61
N ALA A 51 4.68 2.32 11.90
CA ALA A 51 4.42 3.67 12.41
C ALA A 51 2.91 3.89 12.56
N LYS A 52 2.39 3.60 13.77
CA LYS A 52 0.97 3.70 14.07
C LYS A 52 0.55 5.17 14.16
N VAL A 53 -0.46 5.56 13.41
CA VAL A 53 -1.22 6.79 13.67
C VAL A 53 -1.91 6.60 15.03
N ARG A 54 -1.50 7.36 16.05
CA ARG A 54 -2.28 7.54 17.29
C ARG A 54 -3.41 8.52 17.02
#